data_AF-A0A835LBJ7-F1
#
_entry.id   AF-A0A835LBJ7-F1
#
_cell.length_a   1.000
_cell.length_b   1.000
_cell.length_c   1.000
_cell.angle_alpha   90.00
_cell.angle_beta   90.00
_cell.angle_gamma   90.00
#
_symmetry.space_group_name_H-M   'P 1'
#
loop_
_entity.id
_entity.type
_entity.pdbx_description
1 polymer ?
#
loop_
_entity_poly.entity_id
_entity_poly.type
_entity_poly.pdbx_seq_one_letter_code
_entity_poly.pdbx_strand_id
1 'polypeptide(L)'
;MDNESKPLRKLMRTKGKVAREAVKALHTSGRRGAARTVHDMKSKNSNVKVTRTDSYMAIHTHKDGSFLAPERMERIKAIIEDDPASVNLDLDHDQVAQVCGPDKFGQVLGMSVGISKTALASSAPAKEQLCQQKQQH
;
A
#
# COMPACT_ATOMS: atom_id res chain seq x y z
N MET A 1 -30.67 -22.76 13.91
CA MET A 1 -29.25 -23.01 14.26
C MET A 1 -28.59 -23.59 13.01
N ASP A 2 -28.10 -22.70 12.16
CA ASP A 2 -28.24 -22.85 10.71
C ASP A 2 -27.08 -23.63 10.10
N ASN A 3 -27.35 -24.89 9.76
CA ASN A 3 -26.37 -25.85 9.22
C ASN A 3 -25.88 -25.46 7.81
N GLU A 4 -26.69 -24.71 7.06
CA GLU A 4 -26.41 -24.11 5.75
C GLU A 4 -25.25 -23.10 5.75
N SER A 5 -24.94 -22.49 6.91
CA SER A 5 -23.91 -21.45 7.02
C SER A 5 -22.47 -21.98 7.07
N LYS A 6 -22.29 -23.27 7.38
CA LYS A 6 -20.97 -23.93 7.48
C LYS A 6 -20.29 -24.14 6.12
N PRO A 7 -20.96 -24.69 5.09
CA PRO A 7 -20.34 -24.84 3.77
C PRO A 7 -19.99 -23.50 3.13
N LEU A 8 -20.85 -22.49 3.28
CA LEU A 8 -20.59 -21.13 2.77
C LEU A 8 -19.33 -20.52 3.40
N ARG A 9 -19.17 -20.63 4.73
CA ARG A 9 -17.96 -20.17 5.43
C ARG A 9 -16.69 -20.90 4.98
N LYS A 10 -16.77 -22.22 4.74
CA LYS A 10 -15.64 -23.02 4.23
C LYS A 10 -15.25 -22.59 2.82
N LEU A 11 -16.23 -22.28 1.97
CA LEU A 11 -16.01 -21.76 0.62
C LEU A 11 -15.35 -20.36 0.65
N MET A 12 -15.83 -19.45 1.51
CA MET A 12 -15.21 -18.13 1.68
C MET A 12 -13.77 -18.24 2.18
N ARG A 13 -13.50 -19.12 3.15
CA ARG A 13 -12.15 -19.33 3.69
C ARG A 13 -11.17 -19.86 2.64
N THR A 14 -11.62 -20.79 1.79
CA THR A 14 -10.80 -21.35 0.70
C THR A 14 -10.55 -20.33 -0.40
N LYS A 15 -11.57 -19.58 -0.83
CA LYS A 15 -11.41 -18.44 -1.76
C LYS A 15 -10.40 -17.42 -1.22
N GLY A 16 -10.50 -17.06 0.06
CA GLY A 16 -9.54 -16.15 0.70
C GLY A 16 -8.12 -16.74 0.80
N LYS A 17 -7.97 -18.06 0.98
CA LYS A 17 -6.65 -18.73 1.00
C LYS A 17 -5.97 -18.61 -0.37
N VAL A 18 -6.69 -18.97 -1.44
CA VAL A 18 -6.18 -18.87 -2.83
C VAL A 18 -5.80 -17.44 -3.17
N ALA A 19 -6.65 -16.46 -2.82
CA ALA A 19 -6.35 -15.06 -3.06
C ALA A 19 -5.11 -14.59 -2.27
N ARG A 20 -4.92 -15.03 -1.02
CA ARG A 20 -3.70 -14.71 -0.26
C ARG A 20 -2.44 -15.35 -0.85
N GLU A 21 -2.53 -16.57 -1.38
CA GLU A 21 -1.41 -17.25 -2.05
C GLU A 21 -1.01 -16.56 -3.36
N ALA A 22 -1.97 -15.96 -4.07
CA ALA A 22 -1.73 -15.17 -5.29
C ALA A 22 -1.13 -13.78 -5.02
N VAL A 23 -1.20 -13.27 -3.78
CA VAL A 23 -0.55 -12.02 -3.39
C VAL A 23 0.91 -12.30 -3.07
N LYS A 24 1.85 -11.73 -3.84
CA LYS A 24 3.27 -11.73 -3.45
C LYS A 24 3.41 -10.99 -2.12
N ALA A 25 3.79 -11.74 -1.08
CA ALA A 25 3.77 -11.26 0.29
C ALA A 25 4.77 -10.11 0.52
N LEU A 26 4.24 -9.02 1.08
CA LEU A 26 4.93 -7.78 1.44
C LEU A 26 5.28 -7.84 2.93
N HIS A 27 6.39 -8.46 3.29
CA HIS A 27 6.89 -8.41 4.65
C HIS A 27 8.37 -8.04 4.65
N THR A 28 8.65 -6.74 4.75
CA THR A 28 9.81 -6.19 5.49
C THR A 28 9.88 -4.67 5.34
N SER A 29 9.56 -3.96 6.43
CA SER A 29 10.08 -2.62 6.69
C SER A 29 9.99 -2.40 8.21
N GLY A 30 11.13 -2.42 8.91
CA GLY A 30 11.23 -2.18 10.35
C GLY A 30 10.31 -3.03 11.26
N ARG A 31 10.06 -2.54 12.48
CA ARG A 31 9.18 -3.20 13.49
C ARG A 31 7.69 -3.17 13.10
N ARG A 32 7.27 -2.23 12.24
CA ARG A 32 5.90 -2.08 11.71
C ARG A 32 5.97 -2.05 10.19
N GLY A 33 5.59 -3.16 9.55
CA GLY A 33 5.66 -3.30 8.09
C GLY A 33 4.75 -2.32 7.32
N ALA A 34 5.15 -1.97 6.10
CA ALA A 34 4.43 -1.08 5.20
C ALA A 34 2.93 -1.42 5.04
N ALA A 35 2.58 -2.71 4.92
CA ALA A 35 1.19 -3.16 4.83
C ALA A 35 0.36 -2.75 6.06
N ARG A 36 0.95 -2.79 7.26
CA ARG A 36 0.27 -2.39 8.49
C ARG A 36 0.12 -0.88 8.56
N THR A 37 1.15 -0.12 8.18
CA THR A 37 1.06 1.34 8.08
C THR A 37 -0.08 1.77 7.16
N VAL A 38 -0.15 1.20 5.95
CA VAL A 38 -1.23 1.50 4.99
C VAL A 38 -2.60 1.09 5.53
N HIS A 39 -2.69 -0.07 6.19
CA HIS A 39 -3.94 -0.50 6.83
C HIS A 39 -4.41 0.51 7.87
N ASP A 40 -3.50 0.98 8.72
CA ASP A 40 -3.83 1.91 9.80
C ASP A 40 -4.25 3.29 9.23
N MET A 41 -3.59 3.74 8.16
CA MET A 41 -3.98 4.95 7.43
C MET A 41 -5.40 4.83 6.88
N LYS A 42 -5.74 3.70 6.25
CA LYS A 42 -7.10 3.42 5.76
C LYS A 42 -8.12 3.34 6.88
N SER A 43 -7.76 2.76 8.04
CA SER A 43 -8.68 2.70 9.18
C SER A 43 -8.94 4.06 9.83
N LYS A 44 -7.96 4.97 9.79
CA LYS A 44 -8.10 6.34 10.30
C LYS A 44 -8.87 7.24 9.32
N ASN A 45 -8.67 7.03 8.03
CA ASN A 45 -9.27 7.82 6.95
C ASN A 45 -10.03 6.89 5.99
N SER A 46 -11.23 6.43 6.40
CA SER A 46 -12.01 5.43 5.65
C SER A 46 -12.40 5.86 4.23
N ASN A 47 -12.49 7.17 3.98
CA ASN A 47 -12.92 7.73 2.70
C ASN A 47 -11.76 8.12 1.75
N VAL A 48 -10.51 8.09 2.22
CA VAL A 48 -9.36 8.57 1.42
C VAL A 48 -8.58 7.41 0.85
N LYS A 49 -8.42 7.39 -0.47
CA LYS A 49 -7.55 6.44 -1.16
C LYS A 49 -6.10 6.75 -0.80
N VAL A 50 -5.52 5.93 0.06
CA VAL A 50 -4.09 6.03 0.41
C VAL A 50 -3.23 5.79 -0.84
N THR A 51 -2.42 6.78 -1.21
CA THR A 51 -1.53 6.75 -2.37
C THR A 51 -0.16 6.15 -2.01
N ARG A 52 0.69 5.91 -3.03
CA ARG A 52 2.09 5.53 -2.79
C ARG A 52 2.81 6.63 -2.04
N THR A 53 2.65 7.89 -2.45
CA THR A 53 3.27 9.05 -1.82
C THR A 53 2.94 9.12 -0.33
N ASP A 54 1.66 8.96 0.05
CA ASP A 54 1.24 8.95 1.45
C ASP A 54 1.93 7.83 2.24
N SER A 55 1.98 6.64 1.64
CA SER A 55 2.59 5.45 2.24
C SER A 55 4.10 5.66 2.41
N TYR A 56 4.77 6.21 1.39
CA TYR A 56 6.19 6.53 1.40
C TYR A 56 6.50 7.51 2.53
N MET A 57 5.73 8.60 2.62
CA MET A 57 5.93 9.61 3.65
C MET A 57 5.74 9.02 5.06
N ALA A 58 4.66 8.26 5.29
CA ALA A 58 4.39 7.65 6.58
C ALA A 58 5.47 6.64 7.02
N ILE A 59 6.08 5.91 6.07
CA ILE A 59 7.14 4.94 6.36
C ILE A 59 8.47 5.63 6.68
N HIS A 60 8.77 6.75 6.02
CA HIS A 60 10.03 7.49 6.19
C HIS A 60 9.93 8.61 7.24
N THR A 61 8.84 8.66 8.00
CA THR A 61 8.66 9.56 9.15
C THR A 61 8.82 8.78 10.45
N HIS A 62 9.71 9.25 11.31
CA HIS A 62 9.92 8.72 12.65
C HIS A 62 8.75 9.09 13.58
N LYS A 63 8.68 8.45 14.76
CA LYS A 63 7.61 8.72 15.73
C LYS A 63 7.64 10.14 16.29
N ASP A 64 8.82 10.75 16.32
CA ASP A 64 9.04 12.14 16.74
C ASP A 64 8.67 13.16 15.65
N GLY A 65 8.26 12.69 14.47
CA GLY A 65 7.92 13.54 13.32
C GLY A 65 9.11 13.89 12.43
N SER A 66 10.33 13.48 12.78
CA SER A 66 11.52 13.69 11.94
C SER A 66 11.50 12.77 10.72
N PHE A 67 12.13 13.21 9.63
CA PHE A 67 12.23 12.42 8.40
C PHE A 67 13.57 11.67 8.32
N LEU A 68 13.55 10.43 7.86
CA LEU A 68 14.77 9.64 7.63
C LEU A 68 15.69 10.29 6.59
N ALA A 69 15.10 10.97 5.60
CA ALA A 69 15.80 11.74 4.56
C ALA A 69 15.10 13.11 4.39
N PRO A 70 15.42 14.11 5.25
CA PRO A 70 14.68 15.37 5.34
C PRO A 70 14.57 16.10 4.01
N GLU A 71 15.68 16.28 3.29
CA GLU A 71 15.69 17.03 2.04
C GLU A 71 14.71 16.49 0.99
N ARG A 72 14.62 15.16 0.84
CA ARG A 72 13.71 14.53 -0.14
C ARG A 72 12.27 14.64 0.32
N MET A 73 12.05 14.40 1.61
CA MET A 73 10.71 14.40 2.20
C MET A 73 10.10 15.80 2.21
N GLU A 74 10.91 16.83 2.49
CA GLU A 74 10.50 18.23 2.42
C GLU A 74 10.17 18.64 0.98
N ARG A 75 10.95 18.23 -0.02
CA ARG A 75 10.61 18.48 -1.43
C ARG A 75 9.31 17.80 -1.84
N ILE A 76 9.10 16.55 -1.47
CA ILE A 76 7.85 15.83 -1.74
C ILE A 76 6.67 16.58 -1.09
N LYS A 77 6.83 17.00 0.17
CA LYS A 77 5.81 17.76 0.91
C LYS A 77 5.51 19.10 0.25
N ALA A 78 6.54 19.83 -0.17
CA ALA A 78 6.39 21.11 -0.86
C ALA A 78 5.61 20.98 -2.18
N ILE A 79 5.85 19.92 -2.98
CA ILE A 79 5.10 19.68 -4.22
C ILE A 79 3.61 19.45 -3.92
N ILE A 80 3.29 18.68 -2.88
CA ILE A 80 1.91 18.39 -2.49
C ILE A 80 1.22 19.65 -1.92
N GLU A 81 1.94 20.48 -1.18
CA GLU A 81 1.42 21.72 -0.60
C GLU A 81 1.21 22.81 -1.65
N ASP A 82 2.06 22.88 -2.69
CA ASP A 82 1.94 23.81 -3.81
C ASP A 82 0.74 23.48 -4.70
N ASP A 83 0.57 22.19 -5.05
CA ASP A 83 -0.58 21.71 -5.80
C ASP A 83 -1.11 20.37 -5.23
N PRO A 84 -2.13 20.40 -4.37
CA PRO A 84 -2.76 19.19 -3.85
C PRO A 84 -3.45 18.34 -4.93
N ALA A 85 -3.80 18.92 -6.08
CA ALA A 85 -4.38 18.19 -7.20
C ALA A 85 -3.32 17.46 -8.06
N SER A 86 -2.03 17.77 -7.85
CA SER A 86 -0.91 17.12 -8.56
C SER A 86 -0.71 15.65 -8.18
N VAL A 87 -1.38 15.16 -7.12
CA VAL A 87 -1.23 13.79 -6.62
C VAL A 87 -1.52 12.78 -7.72
N ASN A 88 -0.45 12.12 -8.19
CA ASN A 88 -0.52 11.18 -9.29
C ASN A 88 -0.44 9.75 -8.75
N LEU A 89 -1.23 8.84 -9.34
CA LEU A 89 -1.25 7.43 -8.98
C LEU A 89 -0.27 6.60 -9.84
N ASP A 90 0.26 7.19 -10.91
CA ASP A 90 1.26 6.58 -11.76
C ASP A 90 2.62 6.55 -11.05
N LEU A 91 3.17 5.34 -10.88
CA LEU A 91 4.43 5.08 -10.19
C LEU A 91 5.63 5.74 -10.88
N ASP A 92 5.53 6.05 -12.17
CA ASP A 92 6.61 6.72 -12.92
C ASP A 92 6.58 8.25 -12.81
N HIS A 93 5.44 8.81 -12.42
CA HIS A 93 5.20 10.26 -12.50
C HIS A 93 4.68 10.88 -11.20
N ASP A 94 4.51 10.09 -10.13
CA ASP A 94 4.14 10.64 -8.82
C ASP A 94 5.27 11.46 -8.18
N GLN A 95 4.93 12.11 -7.06
CA GLN A 95 5.84 13.00 -6.32
C GLN A 95 7.11 12.28 -5.84
N VAL A 96 7.01 10.99 -5.49
CA VAL A 96 8.16 10.20 -5.08
C VAL A 96 9.09 10.00 -6.27
N ALA A 97 8.55 9.68 -7.46
CA ALA A 97 9.34 9.53 -8.68
C ALA A 97 9.96 10.85 -9.14
N GLN A 98 9.23 11.97 -9.01
CA GLN A 98 9.75 13.29 -9.34
C GLN A 98 10.97 13.68 -8.48
N VAL A 99 10.95 13.36 -7.18
CA VAL A 99 12.03 13.75 -6.25
C VAL A 99 13.14 12.70 -6.15
N CYS A 100 12.80 11.41 -6.10
CA CYS A 100 13.76 10.32 -5.91
C CYS A 100 14.24 9.71 -7.23
N GLY A 101 13.65 10.11 -8.36
CA GLY A 101 13.82 9.48 -9.66
C GLY A 101 12.90 8.27 -9.83
N PRO A 102 12.81 7.74 -11.07
CA PRO A 102 11.98 6.58 -11.37
C PRO A 102 12.48 5.33 -10.64
N ASP A 103 11.55 4.41 -10.40
CA ASP A 103 11.82 3.09 -9.79
C ASP A 103 12.92 2.34 -10.57
N LYS A 104 13.97 1.91 -9.87
CA LYS A 104 15.14 1.22 -10.47
C LYS A 104 15.17 -0.26 -10.12
N PHE A 105 15.88 -1.04 -10.94
CA PHE A 105 16.14 -2.49 -10.72
C PHE A 105 14.88 -3.34 -10.54
N GLY A 106 13.75 -2.93 -11.13
CA GLY A 106 12.48 -3.61 -10.93
C GLY A 106 12.00 -3.58 -9.49
N GLN A 107 12.31 -2.52 -8.74
CA GLN A 107 11.85 -2.32 -7.36
C GLN A 107 11.10 -1.00 -7.23
N VAL A 108 9.95 -1.04 -6.57
CA VAL A 108 9.10 0.12 -6.33
C VAL A 108 9.49 0.76 -5.00
N LEU A 109 9.93 2.00 -5.05
CA LEU A 109 10.30 2.79 -3.88
C LEU A 109 9.08 2.96 -2.95
N GLY A 110 9.30 2.93 -1.64
CA GLY A 110 8.23 3.03 -0.63
C GLY A 110 7.36 1.79 -0.47
N MET A 111 7.53 0.77 -1.31
CA MET A 111 6.75 -0.47 -1.27
C MET A 111 7.60 -1.64 -0.75
N SER A 112 8.21 -1.46 0.43
CA SER A 112 9.10 -2.44 1.08
C SER A 112 10.23 -2.97 0.17
N VAL A 113 11.01 -3.95 0.63
CA VAL A 113 12.16 -4.44 -0.14
C VAL A 113 11.71 -5.27 -1.35
N GLY A 114 12.06 -4.84 -2.56
CA GLY A 114 12.17 -5.72 -3.74
C GLY A 114 10.91 -5.99 -4.58
N ILE A 115 9.81 -5.24 -4.42
CA ILE A 115 8.61 -5.47 -5.25
C ILE A 115 8.72 -4.77 -6.60
N SER A 116 8.56 -5.51 -7.70
CA SER A 116 8.44 -4.94 -9.04
C SER A 116 7.05 -4.41 -9.36
N LYS A 117 6.97 -3.47 -10.29
CA LYS A 117 5.69 -2.99 -10.85
C LYS A 117 4.82 -4.13 -11.37
N THR A 118 5.45 -5.10 -12.06
CA THR A 118 4.77 -6.31 -12.54
C THR A 118 4.19 -7.13 -11.41
N ALA A 119 4.91 -7.29 -10.29
CA ALA A 119 4.41 -7.99 -9.12
C ALA A 119 3.25 -7.23 -8.44
N LEU A 120 3.26 -5.89 -8.44
CA LEU A 120 2.11 -5.10 -7.99
C LEU A 120 0.89 -5.32 -8.88
N ALA A 121 1.08 -5.27 -10.20
CA ALA A 121 0.02 -5.47 -11.18
C ALA A 121 -0.58 -6.88 -11.08
N SER A 122 0.26 -7.92 -10.99
CA SER A 122 -0.21 -9.30 -10.89
C SER A 122 -0.98 -9.59 -9.60
N SER A 123 -0.62 -8.91 -8.49
CA SER A 123 -1.29 -9.08 -7.20
C SER A 123 -2.52 -8.16 -7.02
N ALA A 124 -2.75 -7.18 -7.89
CA ALA A 124 -3.89 -6.26 -7.81
C ALA A 124 -5.26 -6.96 -7.77
N PRO A 125 -5.59 -7.89 -8.69
CA PRO A 125 -6.91 -8.54 -8.68
C PRO A 125 -7.15 -9.37 -7.42
N ALA A 126 -6.12 -10.08 -6.94
CA ALA A 126 -6.20 -10.85 -5.70
C ALA A 126 -6.41 -9.96 -4.47
N LYS A 127 -5.80 -8.77 -4.43
CA LYS A 127 -6.02 -7.77 -3.36
C LYS A 127 -7.43 -7.22 -3.38
N GLU A 128 -8.01 -6.98 -4.55
CA GLU A 128 -9.39 -6.50 -4.69
C GLU A 128 -10.39 -7.55 -4.19
N GLN A 129 -10.21 -8.82 -4.59
CA GLN A 129 -11.03 -9.93 -4.09
C GLN A 129 -10.99 -10.06 -2.56
N LEU A 130 -9.81 -9.88 -1.95
CA LEU A 130 -9.67 -9.87 -0.50
C LEU A 130 -10.34 -8.66 0.17
N CYS A 131 -10.39 -7.51 -0.51
CA CYS A 131 -11.08 -6.32 -0.03
C CYS A 131 -12.61 -6.53 -0.03
N GLN A 132 -13.16 -7.05 -1.11
CA GLN A 132 -14.59 -7.37 -1.24
C GLN A 132 -15.04 -8.41 -0.19
N GLN A 133 -14.23 -9.45 0.06
CA GLN A 133 -14.52 -10.43 1.12
C GLN A 133 -14.57 -9.82 2.53
N LYS A 134 -13.78 -8.77 2.80
CA LYS A 134 -13.79 -8.09 4.10
C LYS A 134 -14.99 -7.17 4.29
N GLN A 135 -15.59 -6.65 3.21
CA GLN A 135 -16.74 -5.76 3.26
C GLN A 135 -18.08 -6.50 3.40
N GLN A 136 -18.09 -7.82 3.18
CA GLN A 136 -19.27 -8.68 3.28
C GLN A 136 -19.50 -9.26 4.69
N HIS A 137 -18.80 -8.74 5.68
CA HIS A 137 -18.77 -9.20 7.07
C HIS A 137 -19.10 -8.06 8.01
#